data_AF-A0AAU8Z0P6-F1
#
_entry.id   AF-A0AAU8Z0P6-F1
#
_cell.length_a   1.000
_cell.length_b   1.000
_cell.length_c   1.000
_cell.angle_alpha   90.00
_cell.angle_beta   90.00
_cell.angle_gamma   90.00
#
_symmetry.space_group_name_H-M   'P 1'
#
loop_
_entity.id
_entity.type
_entity.pdbx_description
1 polymer ?
#
loop_
_entity_poly.entity_id
_entity_poly.type
_entity_poly.pdbx_seq_one_letter_code
_entity_poly.pdbx_strand_id
1 'polypeptide(L)'
;MYYKFTNKEVKEILDSLVILVDTRENANIHITDWLEKSKKKYKTQKLNYGDYSCYLPNGSFKGQTRDIFFTNSIVVERKSCIDELAMNLKNKKENINEISKEVIELLGEKYLEKVLKSDYVRFKQELTAINRYGIDFFILLEDKDFDKNIRLGNYRAQYDPATLYKRLKGLEREFNTVIRPTSKEYSGSEIYNTLRYGVRNALVHKGFIEDIAPAVNE
;
A
#
# COMPACT_ATOMS: atom_id res chain seq x y z
N MET A 1 -27.26 -2.29 7.17
CA MET A 1 -28.07 -2.30 5.93
C MET A 1 -27.13 -2.63 4.78
N TYR A 2 -27.54 -3.48 3.81
CA TYR A 2 -26.74 -3.78 2.62
C TYR A 2 -27.32 -3.02 1.42
N TYR A 3 -26.57 -2.06 0.86
CA TYR A 3 -26.95 -1.37 -0.37
C TYR A 3 -26.53 -2.18 -1.59
N LYS A 4 -27.47 -2.50 -2.49
CA LYS A 4 -27.18 -3.14 -3.78
C LYS A 4 -27.28 -2.10 -4.88
N PHE A 5 -26.13 -1.60 -5.33
CA PHE A 5 -26.04 -0.64 -6.42
C PHE A 5 -26.20 -1.34 -7.78
N THR A 6 -26.90 -0.70 -8.71
CA THR A 6 -26.91 -1.10 -10.12
C THR A 6 -25.53 -0.87 -10.75
N ASN A 7 -25.23 -1.55 -11.85
CA ASN A 7 -23.97 -1.33 -12.57
C ASN A 7 -23.78 0.13 -13.01
N LYS A 8 -24.88 0.83 -13.30
CA LYS A 8 -24.86 2.26 -13.65
C LYS A 8 -24.46 3.12 -12.46
N GLU A 9 -25.09 2.91 -11.30
CA GLU A 9 -24.76 3.64 -10.06
C GLU A 9 -23.32 3.36 -9.62
N VAL A 10 -22.88 2.10 -9.67
CA VAL A 10 -21.48 1.74 -9.37
C VAL A 10 -20.52 2.52 -10.26
N LYS A 11 -20.83 2.67 -11.56
CA LYS A 11 -20.00 3.45 -12.46
C LYS A 11 -19.94 4.93 -12.05
N GLU A 12 -21.10 5.54 -11.80
CA GLU A 12 -21.23 6.94 -11.40
C GLU A 12 -20.49 7.24 -10.08
N ILE A 13 -20.65 6.37 -9.07
CA ILE A 13 -19.93 6.44 -7.80
C ILE A 13 -18.42 6.37 -8.03
N LEU A 14 -17.95 5.43 -8.84
CA LEU A 14 -16.51 5.27 -9.06
C LEU A 14 -15.91 6.39 -9.94
N ASP A 15 -16.74 7.14 -10.66
CA ASP A 15 -16.31 8.33 -11.42
C ASP A 15 -16.18 9.57 -10.51
N SER A 16 -16.80 9.58 -9.33
CA SER A 16 -16.59 10.62 -8.30
C SER A 16 -15.35 10.39 -7.43
N LEU A 17 -14.73 9.21 -7.53
CA LEU A 17 -13.57 8.79 -6.74
C LEU A 17 -12.43 9.83 -6.75
N VAL A 18 -11.90 10.12 -5.57
CA VAL A 18 -10.77 11.02 -5.39
C VAL A 18 -9.58 10.23 -4.84
N ILE A 19 -8.44 10.33 -5.52
CA ILE A 19 -7.18 9.70 -5.10
C ILE A 19 -6.56 10.51 -3.96
N LEU A 20 -6.05 9.82 -2.95
CA LEU A 20 -5.32 10.37 -1.83
C LEU A 20 -3.84 10.08 -2.04
N VAL A 21 -3.01 11.11 -1.98
CA VAL A 21 -1.55 11.01 -2.04
C VAL A 21 -0.98 11.34 -0.66
N ASP A 22 -0.13 10.47 -0.11
CA ASP A 22 0.51 10.73 1.17
C ASP A 22 1.43 11.96 1.07
N THR A 23 1.42 12.81 2.09
CA THR A 23 2.27 14.01 2.17
C THR A 23 3.78 13.74 2.10
N ARG A 24 4.22 12.52 2.43
CA ARG A 24 5.63 12.10 2.41
C ARG A 24 6.05 11.54 1.05
N GLU A 25 5.09 11.26 0.17
CA GLU A 25 5.38 10.73 -1.16
C GLU A 25 5.98 11.82 -2.04
N ASN A 26 7.26 11.65 -2.37
CA ASN A 26 8.06 12.57 -3.15
C ASN A 26 8.46 11.90 -4.48
N ALA A 27 8.86 12.70 -5.48
CA ALA A 27 9.22 12.20 -6.81
C ALA A 27 8.10 11.37 -7.50
N ASN A 28 6.87 11.88 -7.39
CA ASN A 28 5.64 11.31 -7.95
C ASN A 28 5.02 12.16 -9.08
N ILE A 29 5.77 13.10 -9.64
CA ILE A 29 5.27 14.06 -10.65
C ILE A 29 4.62 13.35 -11.84
N HIS A 30 5.21 12.25 -12.33
CA HIS A 30 4.63 11.48 -13.43
C HIS A 30 3.28 10.84 -13.09
N ILE A 31 3.01 10.58 -11.81
CA ILE A 31 1.73 10.05 -11.32
C ILE A 31 0.70 11.18 -11.24
N THR A 32 1.06 12.31 -10.62
CA THR A 32 0.16 13.48 -10.51
C THR A 32 -0.16 14.07 -11.88
N ASP A 33 0.82 14.19 -12.77
CA ASP A 33 0.64 14.63 -14.16
C ASP A 33 -0.34 13.72 -14.90
N TRP A 34 -0.24 12.40 -14.71
CA TRP A 34 -1.16 11.46 -15.33
C TRP A 34 -2.59 11.62 -14.80
N LEU A 35 -2.75 11.81 -13.49
CA LEU A 35 -4.06 12.06 -12.86
C LEU A 35 -4.70 13.33 -13.43
N GLU A 36 -3.93 14.42 -13.55
CA GLU A 36 -4.38 15.69 -14.12
C GLU A 36 -4.79 15.55 -15.59
N LYS A 37 -3.90 15.01 -16.43
CA LYS A 37 -4.15 14.78 -17.86
C LYS A 37 -5.37 13.90 -18.08
N SER A 38 -5.57 12.90 -17.23
CA SER A 38 -6.70 11.96 -17.27
C SER A 38 -7.94 12.48 -16.55
N LYS A 39 -7.92 13.73 -16.06
CA LYS A 39 -9.01 14.40 -15.32
C LYS A 39 -9.50 13.59 -14.11
N LYS A 40 -8.59 12.90 -13.43
CA LYS A 40 -8.86 12.16 -12.21
C LYS A 40 -8.59 13.06 -11.02
N LYS A 41 -9.57 13.15 -10.13
CA LYS A 41 -9.48 13.99 -8.93
C LYS A 41 -8.47 13.38 -7.97
N TYR A 42 -7.63 14.21 -7.38
CA TYR A 42 -6.73 13.80 -6.32
C TYR A 42 -6.54 14.91 -5.29
N LYS A 43 -6.10 14.56 -4.09
CA LYS A 43 -5.65 15.49 -3.05
C LYS A 43 -4.50 14.90 -2.25
N THR A 44 -3.69 15.76 -1.67
CA THR A 44 -2.60 15.37 -0.78
C THR A 44 -3.05 15.45 0.68
N GLN A 45 -2.78 14.41 1.47
CA GLN A 45 -3.01 14.40 2.92
C GLN A 45 -2.10 13.36 3.60
N LYS A 46 -1.93 13.44 4.92
CA LYS A 46 -1.22 12.39 5.65
C LYS A 46 -2.05 11.11 5.68
N LEU A 47 -1.45 9.98 5.29
CA LEU A 47 -2.03 8.65 5.41
C LEU A 47 -1.36 7.88 6.53
N ASN A 48 -2.13 6.99 7.19
CA ASN A 48 -1.58 6.11 8.21
C ASN A 48 -0.79 4.94 7.58
N TYR A 49 -1.18 4.53 6.38
CA TYR A 49 -0.62 3.40 5.64
C TYR A 49 -0.56 3.70 4.15
N GLY A 50 0.49 3.23 3.48
CA GLY A 50 0.66 3.38 2.03
C GLY A 50 0.98 4.80 1.58
N ASP A 51 1.40 4.91 0.32
CA ASP A 51 1.63 6.19 -0.36
C ASP A 51 0.37 6.70 -1.04
N TYR A 52 -0.53 5.79 -1.43
CA TYR A 52 -1.79 6.13 -2.09
C TYR A 52 -2.97 5.37 -1.52
N SER A 53 -4.11 6.05 -1.45
CA SER A 53 -5.42 5.46 -1.20
C SER A 53 -6.50 6.30 -1.90
N CYS A 54 -7.76 6.17 -1.51
CA CYS A 54 -8.86 6.94 -2.10
C CYS A 54 -10.01 7.16 -1.14
N TYR A 55 -10.91 8.05 -1.52
CA TYR A 55 -12.19 8.24 -0.85
C TYR A 55 -13.29 8.60 -1.86
N LEU A 56 -14.53 8.39 -1.45
CA LEU A 56 -15.71 8.91 -2.14
C LEU A 56 -16.18 10.18 -1.43
N PRO A 57 -16.25 11.32 -2.12
CA PRO A 57 -16.74 12.55 -1.52
C PRO A 57 -18.22 12.44 -1.15
N ASN A 58 -18.66 13.22 -0.17
CA ASN A 58 -20.07 13.34 0.19
C ASN A 58 -20.93 13.63 -1.05
N GLY A 59 -22.08 12.96 -1.16
CA GLY A 59 -22.99 13.07 -2.30
C GLY A 59 -22.59 12.26 -3.54
N SER A 60 -21.67 11.30 -3.43
CA SER A 60 -21.34 10.36 -4.51
C SER A 60 -22.48 9.40 -4.85
N PHE A 61 -23.40 9.15 -3.91
CA PHE A 61 -24.66 8.45 -4.14
C PHE A 61 -25.76 8.96 -3.21
N LYS A 62 -27.01 8.67 -3.57
CA LYS A 62 -28.19 9.10 -2.81
C LYS A 62 -28.16 8.53 -1.39
N GLY A 63 -28.31 9.40 -0.40
CA GLY A 63 -28.35 9.02 1.01
C GLY A 63 -26.98 9.00 1.70
N GLN A 64 -25.88 9.21 0.97
CA GLN A 64 -24.57 9.43 1.60
C GLN A 64 -24.57 10.76 2.35
N THR A 65 -24.15 10.74 3.61
CA THR A 65 -24.14 11.93 4.48
C THR A 65 -22.73 12.47 4.78
N ARG A 66 -21.69 11.68 4.48
CA ARG A 66 -20.29 11.96 4.80
C ARG A 66 -19.35 11.42 3.74
N ASP A 67 -18.12 11.93 3.71
CA ASP A 67 -17.03 11.33 2.94
C ASP A 67 -16.79 9.88 3.41
N ILE A 68 -16.50 9.00 2.46
CA ILE A 68 -16.21 7.59 2.71
C ILE A 68 -14.77 7.33 2.35
N PHE A 69 -13.94 7.09 3.36
CA PHE A 69 -12.51 6.83 3.18
C PHE A 69 -12.23 5.33 3.07
N PHE A 70 -11.33 4.98 2.16
CA PHE A 70 -10.82 3.61 1.99
C PHE A 70 -9.37 3.47 2.47
N THR A 71 -8.86 4.43 3.24
CA THR A 71 -7.48 4.46 3.78
C THR A 71 -7.15 3.27 4.68
N ASN A 72 -8.19 2.60 5.18
CA ASN A 72 -8.10 1.39 6.00
C ASN A 72 -8.78 0.20 5.30
N SER A 73 -8.84 0.21 3.97
CA SER A 73 -9.49 -0.85 3.19
C SER A 73 -8.74 -1.18 1.91
N ILE A 74 -8.23 -0.18 1.19
CA ILE A 74 -7.33 -0.39 0.07
C ILE A 74 -6.23 0.68 0.03
N VAL A 75 -5.00 0.22 -0.13
CA VAL A 75 -3.81 1.05 -0.14
C VAL A 75 -2.81 0.56 -1.18
N VAL A 76 -2.05 1.49 -1.75
CA VAL A 76 -0.92 1.20 -2.65
C VAL A 76 0.34 1.79 -2.04
N GLU A 77 1.33 0.93 -1.84
CA GLU A 77 2.71 1.30 -1.51
C GLU A 77 3.52 1.36 -2.79
N ARG A 78 4.21 2.47 -3.03
CA ARG A 78 5.07 2.63 -4.20
C ARG A 78 6.52 2.39 -3.81
N LYS A 79 7.24 1.70 -4.69
CA LYS A 79 8.69 1.53 -4.63
C LYS A 79 9.29 1.93 -5.96
N SER A 80 10.27 2.84 -5.93
CA SER A 80 10.78 3.45 -7.17
C SER A 80 11.66 2.50 -7.98
N CYS A 81 12.16 1.44 -7.36
CA CYS A 81 12.95 0.39 -8.00
C CYS A 81 13.10 -0.83 -7.08
N ILE A 82 13.55 -1.95 -7.65
CA ILE A 82 13.77 -3.21 -6.92
C ILE A 82 14.81 -3.07 -5.80
N ASP A 83 15.73 -2.11 -5.91
CA ASP A 83 16.74 -1.85 -4.89
C ASP A 83 16.14 -1.47 -3.53
N GLU A 84 15.03 -0.72 -3.51
CA GLU A 84 14.36 -0.38 -2.24
C GLU A 84 13.83 -1.64 -1.54
N LEU A 85 13.17 -2.53 -2.29
CA LEU A 85 12.70 -3.80 -1.75
C LEU A 85 13.87 -4.70 -1.34
N ALA A 86 14.92 -4.76 -2.17
CA ALA A 86 16.10 -5.56 -1.89
C ALA A 86 16.81 -5.09 -0.62
N MET A 87 17.00 -3.78 -0.45
CA MET A 87 17.61 -3.18 0.74
C MET A 87 16.75 -3.42 1.99
N ASN A 88 15.45 -3.20 1.90
CA ASN A 88 14.52 -3.48 3.00
C ASN A 88 14.58 -4.95 3.41
N LEU A 89 14.77 -5.89 2.47
CA LEU A 89 14.89 -7.31 2.74
C LEU A 89 16.32 -7.77 3.06
N LYS A 90 17.36 -6.96 2.79
CA LYS A 90 18.78 -7.32 2.92
C LYS A 90 19.27 -7.22 4.34
N ASN A 91 18.64 -6.40 5.16
CA ASN A 91 18.90 -6.40 6.59
C ASN A 91 18.80 -7.84 7.09
N LYS A 92 19.98 -8.35 7.47
CA LYS A 92 20.17 -9.77 7.79
C LYS A 92 19.10 -10.13 8.80
N LYS A 93 18.45 -11.28 8.61
CA LYS A 93 18.45 -12.32 9.64
C LYS A 93 19.85 -12.50 10.27
N GLU A 94 20.46 -11.46 10.85
CA GLU A 94 21.18 -11.67 12.09
C GLU A 94 20.00 -11.89 13.01
N ASN A 95 19.72 -13.19 13.18
CA ASN A 95 18.49 -13.70 13.70
C ASN A 95 18.11 -12.90 14.95
N ILE A 96 16.91 -12.34 15.02
CA ILE A 96 16.32 -11.96 16.31
C ILE A 96 16.45 -13.14 17.30
N ASN A 97 16.49 -14.38 16.79
CA ASN A 97 16.74 -15.61 17.53
C ASN A 97 18.23 -15.97 17.82
N GLU A 98 19.23 -15.34 17.17
CA GLU A 98 20.68 -15.47 17.50
C GLU A 98 21.22 -14.23 18.21
N ILE A 99 20.38 -13.21 18.46
CA ILE A 99 20.75 -12.18 19.43
C ILE A 99 20.77 -12.88 20.79
N SER A 100 21.96 -13.35 21.18
CA SER A 100 22.19 -13.94 22.49
C SER A 100 21.69 -12.97 23.57
N LYS A 101 21.05 -13.51 24.62
CA LYS A 101 20.56 -12.69 25.75
C LYS A 101 21.63 -11.74 26.28
N GLU A 102 22.90 -12.15 26.24
CA GLU A 102 24.06 -11.34 26.60
C GLU A 102 24.24 -10.06 25.77
N VAL A 103 24.00 -10.09 24.44
CA VAL A 103 24.15 -8.90 23.58
C VAL A 103 23.03 -7.87 23.82
N ILE A 104 21.83 -8.34 24.18
CA ILE A 104 20.70 -7.47 24.55
C ILE A 104 20.94 -6.82 25.92
N GLU A 105 21.45 -7.59 26.90
CA GLU A 105 21.86 -7.07 28.20
C GLU A 105 23.03 -6.08 28.10
N LEU A 106 23.99 -6.31 27.20
CA LEU A 106 25.16 -5.44 27.03
C LEU A 106 24.84 -4.10 26.34
N LEU A 107 23.98 -4.12 25.31
CA LEU A 107 23.77 -2.97 24.43
C LEU A 107 22.47 -2.19 24.71
N GLY A 108 21.56 -2.76 25.51
CA GLY A 108 20.39 -2.09 26.09
C GLY A 108 19.32 -1.62 25.08
N GLU A 109 18.34 -0.85 25.59
CA GLU A 109 17.17 -0.32 24.85
C GLU A 109 17.55 0.38 23.55
N LYS A 110 18.72 1.03 23.49
CA LYS A 110 19.19 1.79 22.34
C LYS A 110 19.56 0.91 21.14
N TYR A 111 20.03 -0.32 21.37
CA TYR A 111 20.31 -1.30 20.31
C TYR A 111 19.02 -2.01 19.86
N LEU A 112 18.13 -2.33 20.79
CA LEU A 112 16.77 -2.79 20.50
C LEU A 112 16.01 -1.77 19.63
N GLU A 113 16.07 -0.48 19.98
CA GLU A 113 15.54 0.60 19.16
C GLU A 113 16.16 0.61 17.76
N LYS A 114 17.48 0.41 17.64
CA LYS A 114 18.18 0.39 16.34
C LYS A 114 17.77 -0.81 15.47
N VAL A 115 17.56 -1.97 16.07
CA VAL A 115 17.09 -3.19 15.39
C VAL A 115 15.62 -3.04 14.96
N LEU A 116 14.76 -2.51 15.83
CA LEU A 116 13.36 -2.20 15.53
C LEU A 116 13.21 -1.07 14.50
N LYS A 117 14.16 -0.14 14.44
CA LYS A 117 14.27 0.91 13.42
C LYS A 117 14.82 0.41 12.08
N SER A 118 15.23 -0.85 11.96
CA SER A 118 15.65 -1.37 10.65
C SER A 118 14.45 -1.31 9.68
N ASP A 119 14.70 -0.86 8.45
CA ASP A 119 13.64 -0.68 7.45
C ASP A 119 12.84 -1.98 7.22
N TYR A 120 13.45 -3.15 7.46
CA TYR A 120 12.79 -4.45 7.42
C TYR A 120 11.70 -4.61 8.49
N VAL A 121 12.03 -4.27 9.74
CA VAL A 121 11.10 -4.42 10.87
C VAL A 121 9.98 -3.40 10.77
N ARG A 122 10.30 -2.14 10.39
CA ARG A 122 9.28 -1.13 10.11
C ARG A 122 8.35 -1.59 8.98
N PHE A 123 8.92 -2.04 7.86
CA PHE A 123 8.14 -2.54 6.73
C PHE A 123 7.27 -3.75 7.12
N LYS A 124 7.80 -4.72 7.89
CA LYS A 124 6.99 -5.84 8.39
C LYS A 124 5.90 -5.40 9.37
N GLN A 125 6.16 -4.43 10.25
CA GLN A 125 5.17 -3.90 11.17
C GLN A 125 4.03 -3.20 10.43
N GLU A 126 4.37 -2.39 9.42
CA GLU A 126 3.39 -1.73 8.54
C GLU A 126 2.52 -2.78 7.84
N LEU A 127 3.14 -3.80 7.21
CA LEU A 127 2.41 -4.88 6.55
C LEU A 127 1.56 -5.73 7.51
N THR A 128 2.06 -5.99 8.73
CA THR A 128 1.34 -6.76 9.75
C THR A 128 0.11 -6.00 10.25
N ALA A 129 0.24 -4.68 10.47
CA ALA A 129 -0.89 -3.84 10.86
C ALA A 129 -1.98 -3.85 9.77
N ILE A 130 -1.56 -3.70 8.50
CA ILE A 130 -2.45 -3.72 7.33
C ILE A 130 -3.23 -5.03 7.24
N ASN A 131 -2.58 -6.18 7.39
CA ASN A 131 -3.26 -7.48 7.35
C ASN A 131 -4.18 -7.75 8.52
N ARG A 132 -3.80 -7.32 9.73
CA ARG A 132 -4.64 -7.51 10.91
C ARG A 132 -6.01 -6.85 10.75
N TYR A 133 -6.08 -5.75 10.01
CA TYR A 133 -7.32 -5.04 9.72
C TYR A 133 -7.99 -5.46 8.40
N GLY A 134 -7.46 -6.49 7.71
CA GLY A 134 -8.03 -6.98 6.46
C GLY A 134 -7.97 -5.95 5.31
N ILE A 135 -6.95 -5.09 5.33
CA ILE A 135 -6.74 -4.04 4.33
C ILE A 135 -6.14 -4.68 3.07
N ASP A 136 -6.77 -4.45 1.92
CA ASP A 136 -6.25 -4.88 0.62
C ASP A 136 -5.00 -4.02 0.28
N PHE A 137 -3.82 -4.63 0.23
CA PHE A 137 -2.54 -3.93 0.08
C PHE A 137 -1.79 -4.36 -1.18
N PHE A 138 -1.32 -3.38 -1.94
CA PHE A 138 -0.61 -3.58 -3.19
C PHE A 138 0.74 -2.88 -3.18
N ILE A 139 1.78 -3.57 -3.63
CA ILE A 139 3.11 -2.97 -3.81
C ILE A 139 3.29 -2.69 -5.29
N LEU A 140 3.27 -1.41 -5.67
CA LEU A 140 3.65 -0.97 -7.01
C LEU A 140 5.18 -0.81 -7.08
N LEU A 141 5.81 -1.48 -8.03
CA LEU A 141 7.25 -1.40 -8.25
C LEU A 141 7.56 -0.77 -9.59
N GLU A 142 8.25 0.36 -9.61
CA GLU A 142 8.60 1.07 -10.86
C GLU A 142 9.85 0.50 -11.54
N ASP A 143 9.77 -0.77 -11.94
CA ASP A 143 10.82 -1.45 -12.68
C ASP A 143 10.24 -2.12 -13.94
N LYS A 144 10.47 -1.49 -15.10
CA LYS A 144 10.01 -1.98 -16.41
C LYS A 144 10.67 -3.31 -16.81
N ASP A 145 11.89 -3.56 -16.33
CA ASP A 145 12.70 -4.73 -16.68
C ASP A 145 12.79 -5.70 -15.50
N PHE A 146 11.83 -5.63 -14.57
CA PHE A 146 11.86 -6.34 -13.28
C PHE A 146 12.27 -7.80 -13.39
N ASP A 147 11.62 -8.59 -14.27
CA ASP A 147 11.93 -10.02 -14.40
C ASP A 147 13.36 -10.29 -14.86
N LYS A 148 13.91 -9.43 -15.71
CA LYS A 148 15.31 -9.49 -16.11
C LYS A 148 16.21 -9.08 -14.94
N ASN A 149 15.89 -7.98 -14.28
CA ASN A 149 16.70 -7.42 -13.21
C ASN A 149 16.79 -8.34 -12.00
N ILE A 150 15.67 -8.90 -11.55
CA ILE A 150 15.64 -9.81 -10.40
C ILE A 150 16.37 -11.13 -10.66
N ARG A 151 16.42 -11.61 -11.90
CA ARG A 151 17.07 -12.89 -12.25
C ARG A 151 18.56 -12.76 -12.50
N LEU A 152 18.97 -11.66 -13.15
CA LEU A 152 20.37 -11.40 -13.49
C LEU A 152 21.12 -10.66 -12.37
N GLY A 153 20.43 -10.21 -11.32
CA GLY A 153 21.06 -9.44 -10.26
C GLY A 153 21.34 -7.99 -10.65
N ASN A 154 20.57 -7.41 -11.58
CA ASN A 154 20.78 -6.03 -12.06
C ASN A 154 20.18 -5.02 -11.08
N TYR A 155 20.72 -4.98 -9.87
CA TYR A 155 20.33 -4.03 -8.83
C TYR A 155 21.54 -3.78 -7.92
N ARG A 156 21.61 -2.61 -7.31
CA ARG A 156 22.76 -2.17 -6.49
C ARG A 156 22.91 -2.97 -5.21
N ALA A 157 21.79 -3.41 -4.63
CA ALA A 157 21.78 -4.23 -3.43
C ALA A 157 22.52 -5.55 -3.74
N GLN A 158 23.70 -5.75 -3.14
CA GLN A 158 24.42 -7.03 -3.29
C GLN A 158 23.66 -8.15 -2.55
N TYR A 159 22.60 -8.66 -3.17
CA TYR A 159 21.71 -9.70 -2.68
C TYR A 159 21.70 -10.81 -3.72
N ASP A 160 21.91 -12.04 -3.30
CA ASP A 160 21.72 -13.20 -4.17
C ASP A 160 20.33 -13.18 -4.87
N PRO A 161 20.28 -13.20 -6.21
CA PRO A 161 19.04 -13.16 -7.01
C PRO A 161 18.00 -14.20 -6.61
N ALA A 162 18.42 -15.46 -6.45
CA ALA A 162 17.51 -16.55 -6.13
C ALA A 162 16.89 -16.36 -4.74
N THR A 163 17.68 -15.92 -3.77
CA THR A 163 17.23 -15.66 -2.40
C THR A 163 16.30 -14.45 -2.32
N LEU A 164 16.62 -13.36 -3.02
CA LEU A 164 15.76 -12.17 -3.06
C LEU A 164 14.40 -12.52 -3.68
N TYR A 165 14.38 -13.23 -4.82
CA TYR A 165 13.15 -13.65 -5.47
C TYR A 165 12.29 -14.53 -4.54
N LYS A 166 12.89 -15.52 -3.86
CA LYS A 166 12.19 -16.36 -2.87
C LYS A 166 11.59 -15.53 -1.74
N ARG A 167 12.30 -14.51 -1.25
CA ARG A 167 11.79 -13.61 -0.20
C ARG A 167 10.62 -12.74 -0.68
N LEU A 168 10.69 -12.19 -1.89
CA LEU A 168 9.59 -11.42 -2.48
C LEU A 168 8.33 -12.28 -2.61
N LYS A 169 8.46 -13.52 -3.11
CA LYS A 169 7.35 -14.46 -3.17
C LYS A 169 6.85 -14.88 -1.79
N GLY A 170 7.75 -15.04 -0.82
CA GLY A 170 7.37 -15.26 0.58
C GLY A 170 6.53 -14.12 1.13
N LEU A 171 6.90 -12.87 0.85
CA LEU A 171 6.18 -11.67 1.27
C LEU A 171 4.78 -11.60 0.67
N GLU A 172 4.63 -11.84 -0.63
CA GLU A 172 3.31 -11.88 -1.29
C GLU A 172 2.36 -12.88 -0.59
N ARG A 173 2.88 -14.04 -0.15
CA ARG A 173 2.08 -15.07 0.54
C ARG A 173 1.84 -14.75 2.00
N GLU A 174 2.88 -14.34 2.73
CA GLU A 174 2.80 -13.99 4.16
C GLU A 174 1.81 -12.85 4.36
N PHE A 175 1.81 -11.88 3.43
CA PHE A 175 1.00 -10.68 3.57
C PHE A 175 -0.20 -10.55 2.63
N ASN A 176 -0.58 -11.61 1.92
CA ASN A 176 -1.68 -11.61 0.95
C ASN A 176 -1.68 -10.36 0.04
N THR A 177 -0.50 -10.02 -0.48
CA THR A 177 -0.28 -8.85 -1.32
C THR A 177 0.26 -9.26 -2.68
N VAL A 178 0.24 -8.33 -3.62
CA VAL A 178 0.82 -8.49 -4.95
C VAL A 178 1.90 -7.44 -5.13
N ILE A 179 3.07 -7.89 -5.58
CA ILE A 179 4.11 -7.00 -6.09
C ILE A 179 3.87 -6.86 -7.59
N ARG A 180 3.53 -5.64 -8.00
CA ARG A 180 3.17 -5.30 -9.38
C ARG A 180 4.25 -4.42 -10.00
N PRO A 181 5.18 -4.99 -10.78
CA PRO A 181 6.15 -4.22 -11.54
C PRO A 181 5.47 -3.45 -12.67
N THR A 182 5.86 -2.20 -12.90
CA THR A 182 5.37 -1.38 -14.02
C THR A 182 6.42 -0.36 -14.44
N SER A 183 6.25 0.27 -15.61
CA SER A 183 7.04 1.43 -15.98
C SER A 183 6.49 2.69 -15.31
N LYS A 184 7.36 3.69 -15.09
CA LYS A 184 6.94 4.99 -14.53
C LYS A 184 5.80 5.64 -15.34
N GLU A 185 5.83 5.49 -16.65
CA GLU A 185 4.79 6.01 -17.55
C GLU A 185 3.38 5.49 -17.21
N TYR A 186 3.27 4.25 -16.73
CA TYR A 186 1.99 3.60 -16.43
C TYR A 186 1.68 3.56 -14.93
N SER A 187 2.54 4.05 -14.05
CA SER A 187 2.30 4.05 -12.60
C SER A 187 1.02 4.76 -12.21
N GLY A 188 0.74 5.94 -12.79
CA GLY A 188 -0.46 6.70 -12.46
C GLY A 188 -1.75 5.95 -12.81
N SER A 189 -1.80 5.31 -13.98
CA SER A 189 -2.96 4.53 -14.40
C SER A 189 -3.13 3.25 -13.58
N GLU A 190 -2.04 2.57 -13.25
CA GLU A 190 -2.05 1.37 -12.44
C GLU A 190 -2.55 1.66 -11.02
N ILE A 191 -2.08 2.75 -10.38
CA ILE A 191 -2.55 3.19 -9.05
C ILE A 191 -4.05 3.48 -9.08
N TYR A 192 -4.49 4.31 -10.03
CA TYR A 192 -5.91 4.68 -10.13
C TYR A 192 -6.80 3.45 -10.34
N ASN A 193 -6.43 2.54 -11.25
CA ASN A 193 -7.23 1.35 -11.53
C ASN A 193 -7.25 0.38 -10.35
N THR A 194 -6.11 0.17 -9.67
CA THR A 194 -6.03 -0.67 -8.48
C THR A 194 -7.00 -0.19 -7.41
N LEU A 195 -6.96 1.10 -7.09
CA LEU A 195 -7.86 1.71 -6.11
C LEU A 195 -9.32 1.68 -6.57
N ARG A 196 -9.60 2.06 -7.82
CA ARG A 196 -10.95 2.10 -8.38
C ARG A 196 -11.63 0.73 -8.37
N TYR A 197 -10.92 -0.32 -8.77
CA TYR A 197 -11.48 -1.67 -8.79
C TYR A 197 -11.53 -2.33 -7.41
N GLY A 198 -10.66 -1.92 -6.47
CA GLY A 198 -10.83 -2.26 -5.06
C GLY A 198 -12.12 -1.69 -4.47
N VAL A 199 -12.40 -0.41 -4.69
CA VAL A 199 -13.66 0.22 -4.27
C VAL A 199 -14.85 -0.46 -4.97
N ARG A 200 -14.74 -0.76 -6.28
CA ARG A 200 -15.79 -1.52 -6.98
C ARG A 200 -16.08 -2.85 -6.30
N ASN A 201 -15.03 -3.60 -5.95
CA ASN A 201 -15.17 -4.90 -5.30
C ASN A 201 -15.88 -4.76 -3.93
N ALA A 202 -15.51 -3.73 -3.15
CA ALA A 202 -16.19 -3.41 -1.90
C ALA A 202 -17.68 -3.12 -2.12
N LEU A 203 -18.02 -2.26 -3.09
CA LEU A 203 -19.41 -1.88 -3.38
C LEU A 203 -20.26 -3.06 -3.89
N VAL A 204 -19.69 -3.94 -4.72
CA VAL A 204 -20.45 -5.02 -5.38
C VAL A 204 -20.55 -6.28 -4.53
N HIS A 205 -19.48 -6.63 -3.79
CA HIS A 205 -19.37 -7.93 -3.12
C HIS A 205 -19.39 -7.86 -1.60
N LYS A 206 -18.80 -6.82 -1.00
CA LYS A 206 -18.79 -6.64 0.47
C LYS A 206 -20.03 -5.86 0.95
N GLY A 207 -20.59 -5.00 0.09
CA GLY A 207 -21.68 -4.08 0.44
C GLY A 207 -21.18 -2.89 1.26
N PHE A 208 -21.98 -1.83 1.36
CA PHE A 208 -21.65 -0.64 2.15
C PHE A 208 -22.40 -0.67 3.49
N ILE A 209 -21.70 -0.58 4.62
CA ILE A 209 -22.28 -0.44 5.97
C ILE A 209 -22.02 1.00 6.42
N GLU A 210 -23.06 1.81 6.57
CA GLU A 210 -22.94 3.02 7.40
C GLU A 210 -22.87 2.57 8.86
N ASP A 211 -21.68 2.56 9.46
CA ASP A 211 -21.56 2.56 10.91
C ASP A 211 -22.04 3.93 11.39
N ILE A 212 -23.31 3.98 11.80
CA ILE A 212 -23.82 5.10 12.59
C ILE A 212 -23.02 5.04 13.89
N ALA A 213 -22.08 5.96 14.06
CA ALA A 213 -21.43 6.12 15.36
C ALA A 213 -22.57 6.28 16.39
N PRO A 214 -22.60 5.49 17.48
CA PRO A 214 -23.64 5.63 18.47
C PRO A 214 -23.63 7.09 18.91
N ALA A 215 -24.81 7.72 18.86
CA ALA A 215 -24.98 9.06 19.40
C ALA A 215 -24.38 9.04 20.80
N VAL A 216 -23.39 9.90 21.02
CA VAL A 216 -22.88 10.15 22.36
C VAL A 216 -24.06 10.78 23.08
N ASN A 217 -24.81 9.97 23.83
CA ASN A 217 -25.87 10.46 24.69
C ASN A 217 -25.21 11.36 25.73
N GLU A 218 -25.67 12.61 25.77
CA GLU A 218 -25.34 13.63 26.76
C GLU A 218 -25.58 13.16 28.21
#